data_AF-A0A1C4Z8I0-F1
#
_entry.id   AF-A0A1C4Z8I0-F1
#
_cell.length_a   1.000
_cell.length_b   1.000
_cell.length_c   1.000
_cell.angle_alpha   90.00
_cell.angle_beta   90.00
_cell.angle_gamma   90.00
#
_symmetry.space_group_name_H-M   'P 1'
#
loop_
_entity.id
_entity.type
_entity.pdbx_description
1 polymer ?
#
loop_
_entity_poly.entity_id
_entity_poly.type
_entity_poly.pdbx_seq_one_letter_code
_entity_poly.pdbx_strand_id
1 'polypeptide(L)'
;MARSSAAGVELLDRYRDRRLDELWLDHDLGGDDTIWPVVEVLERAAFDRCPFDVGVINVHSANPAAAAKLAQVLRRWGYRVRVASGSTDVGYLDGLPLS
;
A
#
# COMPACT_ATOMS: atom_id res chain seq x y z
N MET A 1 -1.89 2.05 -11.26
CA MET A 1 -0.84 1.58 -10.33
C MET A 1 0.27 2.61 -10.31
N ALA A 2 0.81 2.94 -9.14
CA ALA A 2 1.98 3.80 -8.98
C ALA A 2 3.24 2.95 -8.78
N ARG A 3 4.40 3.45 -9.23
CA ARG A 3 5.69 2.74 -9.15
C ARG A 3 6.73 3.46 -8.28
N SER A 4 6.33 4.54 -7.63
CA SER A 4 7.11 5.31 -6.66
C SER A 4 6.17 5.90 -5.62
N SER A 5 6.71 6.30 -4.48
CA SER A 5 5.93 6.91 -3.40
C SER A 5 5.33 8.24 -3.83
N ALA A 6 6.08 9.07 -4.57
CA ALA A 6 5.59 10.34 -5.13
C ALA A 6 4.38 10.13 -6.05
N ALA A 7 4.47 9.18 -6.99
CA ALA A 7 3.34 8.84 -7.86
C ALA A 7 2.17 8.23 -7.07
N GLY A 8 2.45 7.54 -5.96
CA GLY A 8 1.44 7.01 -5.05
C GLY A 8 0.69 8.10 -4.30
N VAL A 9 1.40 9.13 -3.83
CA VAL A 9 0.81 10.32 -3.18
C VAL A 9 -0.09 11.07 -4.15
N GLU A 10 0.40 11.36 -5.35
CA GLU A 10 -0.41 12.00 -6.40
C GLU A 10 -1.64 11.17 -6.76
N LEU A 11 -1.48 9.83 -6.81
CA LEU A 11 -2.60 8.95 -7.07
C LEU A 11 -3.63 9.02 -5.93
N LEU A 12 -3.22 8.97 -4.66
CA LEU A 12 -4.14 9.10 -3.53
C LEU A 12 -4.94 10.38 -3.59
N ASP A 13 -4.30 11.51 -3.89
CA ASP A 13 -4.98 12.81 -3.98
C ASP A 13 -6.10 12.81 -5.04
N ARG A 14 -5.87 12.16 -6.20
CA ARG A 14 -6.92 12.01 -7.23
C ARG A 14 -8.13 11.18 -6.77
N TYR A 15 -7.99 10.36 -5.73
CA TYR A 15 -9.05 9.55 -5.15
C TYR A 15 -9.54 10.08 -3.79
N ARG A 16 -9.17 11.31 -3.40
CA ARG A 16 -9.47 11.90 -2.09
C ARG A 16 -10.94 11.79 -1.67
N ASP A 17 -11.84 12.03 -2.60
CA ASP A 17 -13.30 12.04 -2.38
C ASP A 17 -14.00 10.78 -2.90
N ARG A 18 -13.23 9.72 -3.18
CA ARG A 18 -13.76 8.46 -3.69
C ARG A 18 -13.44 7.33 -2.73
N ARG A 19 -14.38 6.39 -2.63
CA ARG A 19 -14.13 5.14 -1.93
C ARG A 19 -13.14 4.27 -2.71
N LEU A 20 -12.13 3.77 -2.02
CA LEU A 20 -11.23 2.72 -2.48
C LEU A 20 -11.60 1.43 -1.76
N ASP A 21 -12.13 0.43 -2.47
CA ASP A 21 -12.45 -0.85 -1.81
C ASP A 21 -11.19 -1.54 -1.29
N GLU A 22 -10.10 -1.46 -2.06
CA GLU A 22 -8.79 -1.96 -1.67
C GLU A 22 -7.66 -0.98 -2.02
N LEU A 23 -6.69 -0.88 -1.13
CA LEU A 23 -5.42 -0.18 -1.35
C LEU A 23 -4.26 -1.14 -1.10
N TRP A 24 -3.40 -1.32 -2.09
CA TRP A 24 -2.24 -2.21 -2.01
C TRP A 24 -0.96 -1.40 -1.85
N LEU A 25 -0.19 -1.73 -0.82
CA LEU A 25 1.04 -1.04 -0.43
C LEU A 25 2.19 -2.05 -0.44
N ASP A 26 3.16 -1.86 -1.33
CA ASP A 26 4.44 -2.57 -1.24
C ASP A 26 5.43 -1.69 -0.48
N HIS A 27 6.04 -2.23 0.59
CA HIS A 27 6.99 -1.49 1.42
C HIS A 27 8.18 -0.94 0.61
N ASP A 28 8.71 -1.73 -0.32
CA ASP A 28 9.91 -1.41 -1.08
C ASP A 28 9.51 -1.12 -2.53
N LEU A 29 9.77 0.12 -2.98
CA LEU A 29 9.44 0.56 -4.34
C LEU A 29 10.68 0.62 -5.25
N GLY A 30 11.83 0.17 -4.74
CA GLY A 30 13.11 0.15 -5.44
C GLY A 30 13.98 1.38 -5.16
N GLY A 31 15.30 1.17 -5.20
CA GLY A 31 16.27 2.20 -4.82
C GLY A 31 16.15 2.54 -3.33
N ASP A 32 16.15 3.84 -3.02
CA ASP A 32 15.91 4.35 -1.66
C ASP A 32 14.42 4.68 -1.41
N ASP A 33 13.53 4.39 -2.38
CA ASP A 33 12.12 4.73 -2.29
C ASP A 33 11.33 3.66 -1.51
N THR A 34 10.47 4.12 -0.61
CA THR A 34 9.65 3.27 0.25
C THR A 34 8.24 3.81 0.31
N ILE A 35 7.28 2.99 0.74
CA ILE A 35 5.88 3.42 0.81
C ILE A 35 5.57 4.46 1.89
N TRP A 36 6.53 4.80 2.74
CA TRP A 36 6.32 5.67 3.90
C TRP A 36 5.67 7.02 3.56
N PRO A 37 6.01 7.74 2.47
CA PRO A 37 5.33 8.99 2.12
C PRO A 37 3.83 8.82 1.84
N VAL A 38 3.43 7.69 1.25
CA VAL A 38 2.00 7.37 1.03
C VAL A 38 1.31 7.11 2.37
N VAL A 39 1.99 6.40 3.28
CA VAL A 39 1.49 6.15 4.64
C VAL A 39 1.31 7.45 5.39
N GLU A 40 2.30 8.34 5.37
CA GLU A 40 2.25 9.65 6.03
C GLU A 40 1.06 10.50 5.57
N VAL A 41 0.68 10.44 4.29
CA VAL A 41 -0.53 11.10 3.78
C VAL A 41 -1.81 10.51 4.38
N LEU A 42 -1.92 9.18 4.46
CA LEU A 42 -3.07 8.50 5.09
C LEU A 42 -3.18 8.83 6.58
N GLU A 43 -2.04 8.92 7.27
CA GLU A 43 -1.96 9.28 8.68
C GLU A 43 -2.34 10.73 8.92
N ARG A 44 -1.81 11.65 8.12
CA ARG A 44 -2.13 13.08 8.19
C ARG A 44 -3.62 13.30 7.99
N ALA A 45 -4.19 12.69 6.96
CA ALA A 45 -5.62 12.70 6.68
C ALA A 45 -6.46 12.22 7.87
N ALA A 46 -6.09 11.10 8.50
CA ALA A 46 -6.78 10.58 9.67
C ALA A 46 -6.64 11.51 10.89
N PHE A 47 -5.45 12.07 11.12
CA PHE A 47 -5.20 13.05 12.17
C PHE A 47 -6.05 14.31 12.00
N ASP A 48 -6.19 14.80 10.77
CA ASP A 48 -7.00 15.96 10.41
C ASP A 48 -8.52 15.65 10.40
N ARG A 49 -8.92 14.46 10.89
CA ARG A 49 -10.29 13.95 10.94
C ARG A 49 -10.96 13.84 9.57
N CYS A 50 -10.17 13.71 8.52
CA CYS A 50 -10.60 13.46 7.16
C CYS A 50 -9.88 12.21 6.60
N PRO A 51 -10.01 11.03 7.23
CA PRO A 51 -9.38 9.81 6.73
C PRO A 51 -9.88 9.46 5.33
N PHE A 52 -9.07 8.76 4.55
CA PHE A 52 -9.52 8.25 3.24
C PHE A 52 -10.57 7.15 3.46
N ASP A 53 -11.59 7.11 2.59
CA ASP A 53 -12.57 6.02 2.59
C ASP A 53 -11.96 4.78 1.91
N VAL A 54 -11.24 3.98 2.71
CA VAL A 54 -10.56 2.77 2.25
C VAL A 54 -11.14 1.55 2.95
N GLY A 55 -11.66 0.59 2.18
CA GLY A 55 -12.26 -0.64 2.70
C GLY A 55 -11.23 -1.56 3.37
N VAL A 56 -10.13 -1.86 2.68
CA VAL A 56 -8.99 -2.60 3.24
C VAL A 56 -7.67 -2.13 2.64
N ILE A 57 -6.65 -2.02 3.49
CA ILE A 57 -5.27 -1.81 3.08
C ILE A 57 -4.53 -3.14 3.15
N ASN A 58 -4.02 -3.60 2.02
CA ASN A 58 -3.17 -4.79 1.92
C ASN A 58 -1.70 -4.34 1.92
N VAL A 59 -0.93 -4.79 2.89
CA VAL A 59 0.51 -4.50 3.01
C VAL A 59 1.29 -5.72 2.56
N HIS A 60 2.15 -5.53 1.56
CA HIS A 60 3.10 -6.50 1.06
C HIS A 60 4.53 -6.03 1.40
N SER A 61 5.36 -6.93 1.89
CA SER A 61 6.78 -6.66 2.13
C SER A 61 7.55 -7.96 2.29
N ALA A 62 8.75 -8.02 1.73
CA ALA A 62 9.72 -9.07 2.04
C ALA A 62 10.33 -8.94 3.46
N ASN A 63 10.13 -7.80 4.13
CA ASN A 63 10.60 -7.54 5.49
C ASN A 63 9.42 -7.62 6.49
N PRO A 64 9.29 -8.69 7.29
CA PRO A 64 8.18 -8.87 8.22
C PRO A 64 8.10 -7.77 9.28
N ALA A 65 9.25 -7.24 9.74
CA ALA A 65 9.28 -6.17 10.72
C ALA A 65 8.75 -4.85 10.12
N ALA A 66 9.10 -4.57 8.86
CA ALA A 66 8.58 -3.43 8.14
C ALA A 66 7.07 -3.54 7.89
N ALA A 67 6.59 -4.69 7.44
CA ALA A 67 5.14 -4.94 7.29
C ALA A 67 4.38 -4.78 8.61
N ALA A 68 4.93 -5.33 9.71
CA ALA A 68 4.32 -5.21 11.04
C ALA A 68 4.23 -3.74 11.48
N LYS A 69 5.30 -2.96 11.26
CA LYS A 69 5.33 -1.52 11.57
C LYS A 69 4.29 -0.76 10.75
N LEU A 70 4.23 -0.97 9.43
CA LEU A 70 3.22 -0.36 8.56
C LEU A 70 1.79 -0.68 9.03
N ALA A 71 1.52 -1.96 9.31
CA ALA A 71 0.21 -2.39 9.75
C ALA A 71 -0.16 -1.80 11.12
N GLN A 72 0.78 -1.74 12.06
CA GLN A 72 0.57 -1.11 13.36
C GLN A 72 0.22 0.38 13.20
N VAL A 73 0.98 1.10 12.37
CA VAL A 73 0.76 2.52 12.09
C VAL A 73 -0.63 2.77 11.54
N LEU A 74 -1.02 2.07 10.47
CA LEU A 74 -2.31 2.26 9.81
C LEU A 74 -3.49 1.84 10.71
N ARG A 75 -3.35 0.74 11.46
CA ARG A 75 -4.40 0.28 12.40
C ARG A 75 -4.65 1.28 13.53
N ARG A 76 -3.63 2.00 14.00
CA ARG A 76 -3.80 3.02 15.06
C ARG A 76 -4.73 4.16 14.63
N TRP A 77 -4.84 4.39 13.33
CA TRP A 77 -5.73 5.39 12.73
C TRP A 77 -7.09 4.82 12.30
N GLY A 78 -7.39 3.58 12.67
CA GLY A 78 -8.68 2.94 12.38
C GLY A 78 -8.78 2.29 10.99
N TYR A 79 -7.72 2.32 10.18
CA TYR A 79 -7.73 1.61 8.91
C TYR A 79 -7.73 0.09 9.12
N ARG A 80 -8.53 -0.62 8.30
CA ARG A 80 -8.50 -2.07 8.25
C ARG A 80 -7.29 -2.53 7.44
N VAL A 81 -6.37 -3.26 8.07
CA VAL A 81 -5.12 -3.70 7.42
C VAL A 81 -4.98 -5.22 7.40
N ARG A 82 -4.64 -5.77 6.24
CA ARG A 82 -4.16 -7.14 6.04
C ARG A 82 -2.69 -7.13 5.66
N VAL A 83 -1.89 -7.96 6.31
CA VAL A 83 -0.51 -8.20 5.88
C VAL A 83 -0.54 -9.42 4.97
N ALA A 84 -0.27 -9.22 3.69
CA ALA A 84 -0.07 -10.29 2.75
C ALA A 84 1.40 -10.74 2.89
N SER A 85 1.64 -11.76 3.72
CA SER A 85 2.90 -12.51 3.62
C SER A 85 2.92 -13.13 2.24
N GLY A 86 3.97 -12.88 1.45
CA GLY A 86 4.06 -13.29 0.05
C GLY A 86 3.55 -14.72 -0.13
N SER A 87 2.34 -14.85 -0.67
CA SER A 87 1.94 -16.11 -1.27
C SER A 87 2.78 -16.21 -2.52
N THR A 88 3.64 -17.23 -2.59
CA THR A 88 4.41 -17.59 -3.79
C THR A 88 3.53 -18.05 -4.96
N ASP A 89 2.23 -17.76 -4.92
CA ASP A 89 1.24 -18.11 -5.93
C ASP A 89 0.89 -16.91 -6.81
N VAL A 90 1.93 -16.18 -7.23
CA VAL A 90 1.89 -15.42 -8.49
C VAL A 90 2.68 -16.24 -9.49
N GLY A 91 2.01 -17.27 -10.02
CA GLY A 91 2.49 -18.02 -11.15
C GLY A 91 2.80 -17.06 -12.31
N TYR A 92 4.06 -17.07 -12.74
CA TYR A 92 4.43 -16.56 -14.05
C TYR A 92 3.89 -17.56 -15.09
N LEU A 93 2.62 -17.44 -15.43
CA LEU A 93 2.05 -17.89 -16.70
C LEU A 93 1.93 -16.60 -17.54
N ASP A 94 2.58 -16.39 -18.68
CA ASP A 94 3.04 -17.30 -19.71
C ASP A 94 4.34 -16.79 -20.33
N GLY A 95 5.32 -17.68 -20.40
CA GLY A 95 6.52 -17.51 -21.21
C GLY A 95 6.82 -18.81 -21.94
N LEU A 96 5.86 -19.31 -22.73
CA LEU A 96 6.14 -20.31 -23.76
C LEU A 96 6.75 -19.57 -24.96
N PRO A 97 8.01 -19.82 -25.35
CA PRO A 97 8.44 -19.48 -26.68
C PRO A 97 7.80 -20.49 -27.65
N LEU A 98 7.00 -19.98 -28.58
CA LEU A 98 6.71 -20.66 -29.83
C LEU A 98 8.03 -20.78 -30.60
N SER A 99 8.49 -22.01 -30.84
CA SER A 99 9.01 -22.55 -32.12
C SER A 99 9.49 -23.98 -31.93
#